data_AF-A0A7S2XLU1-F1
#
_entry.id   AF-A0A7S2XLU1-F1
#
_cell.length_a   1.000
_cell.length_b   1.000
_cell.length_c   1.000
_cell.angle_alpha   90.00
_cell.angle_beta   90.00
_cell.angle_gamma   90.00
#
_symmetry.space_group_name_H-M   'P 1'
#
loop_
_entity.id
_entity.type
_entity.pdbx_description
1 polymer ?
#
loop_
_entity_poly.entity_id
_entity_poly.type
_entity_poly.pdbx_seq_one_letter_code
_entity_poly.pdbx_strand_id
1 'polypeptide(L)'
;MSRPLDWVKSEIDKETEAEVHMANADRIVRETSDKRNELESYIYDLRDKITSDSQLAPYGTDEEKAAFTTALETNENWLYEDGFDATKSVYAEKLDSLKRLGDPMEFRQGENTKRPNAVAVLQRTVEKYKTWTNSLAGDDKFDHITEEERQQSHAKCDEVSSWMYDMLDKQGSLGSNVDPAVTSDQINDKTKSLSATVSPIMHKPVPKPKPVPVPPPEEAKKEEDPAPMETEPESGGDASSAPEPMDTQPVD
;
A
#
# COMPACT_ATOMS: atom_id res chain seq x y z
N MET A 1 53.24 28.20 -27.99
CA MET A 1 53.37 26.75 -28.20
C MET A 1 52.13 26.11 -27.61
N SER A 2 51.21 25.64 -28.45
CA SER A 2 50.04 24.88 -27.98
C SER A 2 50.51 23.46 -27.67
N ARG A 3 50.25 22.97 -26.46
CA ARG A 3 50.55 21.58 -26.08
C ARG A 3 49.69 20.65 -26.97
N PRO A 4 50.26 19.63 -27.63
CA PRO A 4 49.47 18.73 -28.47
C PRO A 4 48.42 18.00 -27.62
N LEU A 5 47.20 17.90 -28.14
CA LEU A 5 45.99 17.39 -27.46
C LEU A 5 45.86 15.85 -27.52
N ASP A 6 46.94 15.15 -27.82
CA ASP A 6 46.91 13.73 -28.14
C ASP A 6 47.29 12.92 -26.90
N TRP A 7 46.37 12.87 -25.91
CA TRP A 7 46.54 12.01 -24.74
C TRP A 7 46.60 10.54 -25.18
N VAL A 8 47.64 9.82 -24.76
CA VAL A 8 47.73 8.38 -25.06
C VAL A 8 46.74 7.63 -24.18
N LYS A 9 46.13 6.56 -24.70
CA LYS A 9 45.13 5.76 -23.97
C LYS A 9 45.57 5.40 -22.54
N SER A 10 46.84 5.03 -22.34
CA SER A 10 47.38 4.70 -21.02
C SER A 10 47.36 5.87 -20.03
N GLU A 11 47.52 7.10 -20.51
CA GLU A 11 47.43 8.30 -19.68
C GLU A 11 45.97 8.59 -19.33
N ILE A 12 45.04 8.44 -20.29
CA ILE A 12 43.60 8.57 -20.04
C ILE A 12 43.13 7.54 -19.02
N ASP A 13 43.52 6.26 -19.19
CA ASP A 13 43.14 5.18 -18.29
C ASP A 13 43.67 5.45 -16.87
N LYS A 14 44.92 5.91 -16.73
CA LYS A 14 45.51 6.28 -15.44
C LYS A 14 44.76 7.42 -14.74
N GLU A 15 44.45 8.50 -15.46
CA GLU A 15 43.70 9.62 -14.86
C GLU A 15 42.25 9.21 -14.56
N THR A 16 41.66 8.31 -15.35
CA THR A 16 40.32 7.74 -15.09
C THR A 16 40.32 6.89 -13.83
N GLU A 17 41.34 6.04 -13.63
CA GLU A 17 41.50 5.25 -12.40
C GLU A 17 41.67 6.15 -11.17
N ALA A 18 42.44 7.25 -11.30
CA ALA A 18 42.60 8.23 -10.24
C ALA A 18 41.26 8.92 -9.89
N GLU A 19 40.48 9.33 -10.90
CA GLU A 19 39.15 9.90 -10.71
C GLU A 19 38.20 8.91 -10.03
N VAL A 20 38.18 7.64 -10.47
CA VAL A 20 37.37 6.59 -9.84
C VAL A 20 37.78 6.38 -8.37
N HIS A 21 39.08 6.40 -8.07
CA HIS A 21 39.57 6.28 -6.70
C HIS A 21 39.13 7.46 -5.83
N MET A 22 39.25 8.70 -6.32
CA MET A 22 38.78 9.90 -5.62
C MET A 22 37.27 9.87 -5.41
N ALA A 23 36.49 9.56 -6.44
CA ALA A 23 35.04 9.44 -6.37
C ALA A 23 34.60 8.37 -5.36
N ASN A 24 35.31 7.24 -5.29
CA ASN A 24 35.01 6.20 -4.31
C ASN A 24 35.38 6.62 -2.88
N ALA A 25 36.49 7.34 -2.68
CA ALA A 25 36.86 7.90 -1.39
C ALA A 25 35.78 8.89 -0.89
N ASP A 26 35.35 9.82 -1.75
CA ASP A 26 34.27 10.76 -1.45
C ASP A 26 32.96 10.05 -1.11
N ARG A 27 32.63 8.99 -1.85
CA ARG A 27 31.46 8.15 -1.57
C ARG A 27 31.55 7.50 -0.19
N ILE A 28 32.68 6.91 0.16
CA ILE A 28 32.87 6.26 1.47
C ILE A 28 32.73 7.28 2.60
N VAL A 29 33.33 8.47 2.47
CA VAL A 29 33.22 9.54 3.45
C VAL A 29 31.76 9.96 3.63
N ARG A 30 31.05 10.19 2.53
CA ARG A 30 29.63 10.57 2.56
C ARG A 30 28.76 9.50 3.21
N GLU A 31 28.86 8.26 2.75
CA GLU A 31 28.06 7.14 3.29
C GLU A 31 28.36 6.86 4.77
N THR A 32 29.60 7.10 5.21
CA THR A 32 29.98 6.97 6.63
C THR A 32 29.36 8.09 7.46
N SER A 33 29.44 9.34 6.99
CA SER A 33 28.80 10.48 7.64
C SER A 33 27.29 10.32 7.72
N ASP A 34 26.65 9.86 6.65
CA ASP A 34 25.20 9.62 6.62
C ASP A 34 24.80 8.57 7.66
N LYS A 35 25.58 7.48 7.78
CA LYS A 35 25.29 6.41 8.75
C LYS A 35 25.50 6.89 10.19
N ARG A 36 26.51 7.71 10.46
CA ARG A 36 26.68 8.35 11.77
C ARG A 36 25.48 9.23 12.11
N ASN A 37 25.06 10.08 11.18
CA ASN A 37 23.92 10.98 11.37
C ASN A 37 22.61 10.20 11.58
N GLU A 38 22.42 9.05 10.91
CA GLU A 38 21.28 8.16 11.13
C GLU A 38 21.26 7.61 12.57
N LEU A 39 22.41 7.12 13.06
CA LEU A 39 22.54 6.66 14.44
C LEU A 39 22.26 7.77 15.45
N GLU A 40 22.87 8.94 15.26
CA GLU A 40 22.69 10.11 16.10
C GLU A 40 21.22 10.54 16.16
N SER A 41 20.58 10.66 14.99
CA SER A 41 19.17 11.03 14.90
C SER A 41 18.26 10.00 15.59
N TYR A 42 18.54 8.71 15.42
CA TYR A 42 17.79 7.63 16.08
C TYR A 42 17.89 7.71 17.60
N ILE A 43 19.08 7.99 18.14
CA ILE A 43 19.31 8.13 19.58
C ILE A 43 18.47 9.29 20.13
N TYR A 44 18.53 10.46 19.51
CA TYR A 44 17.78 11.64 19.98
C TYR A 44 16.28 11.46 19.91
N ASP A 45 15.77 10.92 18.81
CA ASP A 45 14.34 10.70 18.60
C ASP A 45 13.78 9.70 19.64
N LEU A 46 14.48 8.59 19.88
CA LEU A 46 13.97 7.56 20.78
C LEU A 46 14.18 7.86 22.27
N ARG A 47 15.14 8.72 22.63
CA ARG A 47 15.33 9.16 24.03
C ARG A 47 14.12 9.93 24.57
N ASP A 48 13.51 10.78 23.74
CA ASP A 48 12.27 11.48 24.12
C ASP A 48 11.08 10.50 24.16
N LYS A 49 10.92 9.72 23.07
CA LYS A 49 9.80 8.80 22.90
C LYS A 49 9.68 7.73 23.99
N ILE A 50 10.80 7.18 24.48
CA ILE A 50 10.79 6.08 25.47
C ILE A 50 10.25 6.51 26.83
N THR A 51 10.30 7.80 27.15
CA THR A 51 9.80 8.36 28.40
C THR A 51 8.39 8.97 28.28
N SER A 52 7.93 9.20 27.05
CA SER A 52 6.64 9.83 26.79
C SER A 52 5.48 8.83 26.85
N ASP A 53 4.55 9.03 27.78
CA ASP A 53 3.30 8.25 27.92
C ASP A 53 2.41 8.31 26.68
N SER A 54 2.56 9.36 25.86
CA SER A 54 1.84 9.49 24.60
C SER A 54 2.52 8.74 23.44
N GLN A 55 3.73 8.23 23.64
CA GLN A 55 4.56 7.60 22.61
C GLN A 55 4.96 6.17 22.99
N LEU A 56 6.22 5.88 23.32
CA LEU A 56 6.70 4.49 23.47
C LEU A 56 6.61 3.96 24.90
N ALA A 57 6.50 4.82 25.92
CA ALA A 57 6.50 4.39 27.32
C ALA A 57 5.43 3.32 27.67
N PRO A 58 4.21 3.33 27.09
CA PRO A 58 3.21 2.29 27.37
C PRO A 58 3.48 0.93 26.71
N TYR A 59 4.40 0.87 25.74
CA TYR A 59 4.59 -0.29 24.86
C TYR A 59 5.83 -1.13 25.20
N GLY A 60 6.58 -0.73 26.24
CA GLY A 60 7.67 -1.50 26.81
C GLY A 60 7.41 -1.86 28.27
N THR A 61 7.87 -3.03 28.68
CA THR A 61 8.05 -3.38 30.09
C THR A 61 9.06 -2.45 30.75
N ASP A 62 9.06 -2.36 32.07
CA ASP A 62 10.03 -1.51 32.78
C ASP A 62 11.46 -1.98 32.53
N GLU A 63 11.67 -3.29 32.40
CA GLU A 63 12.94 -3.90 32.04
C GLU A 63 13.39 -3.55 30.61
N GLU A 64 12.48 -3.66 29.62
CA GLU A 64 12.78 -3.27 28.23
C GLU A 64 13.13 -1.78 28.13
N LYS A 65 12.35 -0.91 28.78
CA LYS A 65 12.58 0.54 28.79
C LYS A 65 13.91 0.90 29.45
N ALA A 66 14.22 0.29 30.60
CA ALA A 66 15.46 0.54 31.31
C ALA A 66 16.67 0.09 30.48
N ALA A 67 16.63 -1.13 29.93
CA ALA A 67 17.69 -1.65 29.07
C ALA A 67 17.89 -0.76 27.83
N PHE A 68 16.80 -0.32 27.21
CA PHE A 68 16.88 0.53 26.03
C PHE A 68 17.41 1.93 26.34
N THR A 69 16.96 2.55 27.44
CA THR A 69 17.46 3.85 27.90
C THR A 69 18.98 3.80 28.14
N THR A 70 19.46 2.78 28.87
CA THR A 70 20.90 2.60 29.09
C THR A 70 21.66 2.39 27.79
N ALA A 71 21.10 1.64 26.83
CA ALA A 71 21.74 1.41 25.54
C ALA A 71 21.83 2.70 24.70
N LEU A 72 20.79 3.55 24.73
CA LEU A 72 20.77 4.85 24.07
C LEU A 72 21.85 5.77 24.65
N GLU A 73 21.88 5.93 25.98
CA GLU A 73 22.90 6.76 26.68
C GLU A 73 24.33 6.28 26.41
N THR A 74 24.54 4.95 26.42
CA THR A 74 25.86 4.36 26.14
C THR A 74 26.33 4.67 24.72
N ASN A 75 25.43 4.59 23.73
CA ASN A 75 25.78 4.88 22.34
C ASN A 75 25.88 6.39 22.07
N GLU A 76 25.12 7.23 22.78
CA GLU A 76 25.25 8.69 22.75
C GLU A 76 26.64 9.11 23.24
N ASN A 77 27.06 8.64 24.41
CA ASN A 77 28.39 8.93 24.95
C ASN A 77 29.50 8.42 24.01
N TRP A 78 29.33 7.22 23.46
CA TRP A 78 30.28 6.66 22.51
C TRP A 78 30.42 7.53 21.25
N LEU A 79 29.35 8.14 20.73
CA LEU A 79 29.44 9.05 19.57
C LEU A 79 30.32 10.26 19.84
N TYR A 80 30.33 10.77 21.09
CA TYR A 80 31.13 11.93 21.50
C TYR A 80 32.58 11.60 21.85
N GLU A 81 32.85 10.35 22.27
CA GLU A 81 34.18 9.88 22.65
C GLU A 81 34.84 9.11 21.48
N ASP A 82 34.81 7.79 21.54
CA ASP A 82 35.52 6.91 20.61
C ASP A 82 34.90 6.85 19.19
N GLY A 83 33.68 7.35 19.04
CA GLY A 83 32.85 7.15 17.86
C GLY A 83 33.06 8.16 16.75
N PHE A 84 33.89 9.20 16.92
CA PHE A 84 34.01 10.28 15.92
C PHE A 84 34.52 9.82 14.55
N ASP A 85 35.56 8.98 14.52
CA ASP A 85 36.22 8.47 13.30
C ASP A 85 35.95 6.97 13.05
N ALA A 86 34.82 6.46 13.57
CA ALA A 86 34.47 5.05 13.39
C ALA A 86 34.11 4.72 11.93
N THR A 87 34.28 3.46 11.56
CA THR A 87 33.89 3.02 10.20
C THR A 87 32.37 2.94 10.06
N LYS A 88 31.89 3.05 8.81
CA LYS A 88 30.47 2.85 8.48
C LYS A 88 29.85 1.58 9.09
N SER A 89 30.59 0.47 9.10
CA SER A 89 30.11 -0.81 9.65
C SER A 89 29.82 -0.70 11.15
N VAL A 90 30.69 -0.03 11.90
CA VAL A 90 30.55 0.13 13.35
C VAL A 90 29.31 0.96 13.69
N TYR A 91 29.06 2.05 12.96
CA TYR A 91 27.82 2.82 13.13
C TYR A 91 26.57 1.99 12.80
N ALA A 92 26.61 1.20 11.73
CA ALA A 92 25.50 0.33 11.35
C ALA A 92 25.21 -0.74 12.41
N GLU A 93 26.25 -1.42 12.91
CA GLU A 93 26.11 -2.45 13.95
C GLU A 93 25.52 -1.88 15.25
N LYS A 94 25.95 -0.68 15.64
CA LYS A 94 25.39 0.02 16.81
C LYS A 94 23.93 0.39 16.60
N LEU A 95 23.59 0.95 15.44
CA LEU A 95 22.20 1.26 15.11
C LEU A 95 21.33 0.01 15.12
N ASP A 96 21.79 -1.09 14.52
CA ASP A 96 21.07 -2.36 14.52
C ASP A 96 20.89 -2.91 15.93
N SER A 97 21.88 -2.72 16.82
CA SER A 97 21.77 -3.14 18.22
C SER A 97 20.70 -2.36 18.98
N LEU A 98 20.56 -1.05 18.70
CA LEU A 98 19.51 -0.22 19.30
C LEU A 98 18.13 -0.58 18.72
N LYS A 99 18.03 -0.76 17.40
CA LYS A 99 16.79 -1.18 16.72
C LYS A 99 16.25 -2.51 17.25
N ARG A 100 17.11 -3.49 17.56
CA ARG A 100 16.67 -4.75 18.19
C ARG A 100 15.93 -4.56 19.51
N LEU A 101 16.20 -3.47 20.23
CA LEU A 101 15.51 -3.13 21.48
C LEU A 101 14.30 -2.23 21.22
N GLY A 102 14.43 -1.24 20.32
CA GLY A 102 13.38 -0.27 20.01
C GLY A 102 12.24 -0.81 19.14
N ASP A 103 12.58 -1.57 18.09
CA ASP A 103 11.63 -2.03 17.07
C ASP A 103 10.43 -2.81 17.64
N PRO A 104 10.58 -3.70 18.66
CA PRO A 104 9.43 -4.36 19.28
C PRO A 104 8.43 -3.38 19.90
N MET A 105 8.92 -2.32 20.57
CA MET A 105 8.06 -1.30 21.19
C MET A 105 7.38 -0.43 20.13
N GLU A 106 8.12 -0.01 19.11
CA GLU A 106 7.57 0.73 17.96
C GLU A 106 6.54 -0.11 17.19
N PHE A 107 6.77 -1.41 17.06
CA PHE A 107 5.83 -2.36 16.45
C PHE A 107 4.53 -2.44 17.25
N ARG A 108 4.61 -2.66 18.57
CA ARG A 108 3.43 -2.70 19.46
C ARG A 108 2.64 -1.39 19.39
N GLN A 109 3.32 -0.24 19.41
CA GLN A 109 2.70 1.08 19.24
C GLN A 109 1.98 1.19 17.89
N GLY A 110 2.70 0.91 16.79
CA GLY A 110 2.16 0.98 15.44
C GLY A 110 0.93 0.11 15.26
N GLU A 111 0.95 -1.10 15.80
CA GLU A 111 -0.18 -2.03 15.77
C GLU A 111 -1.36 -1.53 16.62
N ASN A 112 -1.11 -0.91 17.77
CA ASN A 112 -2.16 -0.31 18.58
C ASN A 112 -2.84 0.87 17.85
N THR A 113 -2.08 1.67 17.10
CA THR A 113 -2.62 2.78 16.29
C THR A 113 -3.38 2.32 15.04
N LYS A 114 -2.86 1.33 14.31
CA LYS A 114 -3.43 0.90 13.02
C LYS A 114 -4.67 0.01 13.18
N ARG A 115 -4.70 -0.83 14.21
CA ARG A 115 -5.70 -1.89 14.36
C ARG A 115 -7.14 -1.40 14.49
N PRO A 116 -7.48 -0.34 15.25
CA PRO A 116 -8.86 0.15 15.33
C PRO A 116 -9.45 0.46 13.95
N ASN A 117 -8.65 1.05 13.06
CA ASN A 117 -9.09 1.33 11.69
C ASN A 117 -9.25 0.05 10.87
N ALA A 118 -8.30 -0.89 10.95
CA ALA A 118 -8.41 -2.18 10.26
C ALA A 118 -9.67 -2.96 10.68
N VAL A 119 -9.98 -2.97 11.98
CA VAL A 119 -11.20 -3.57 12.54
C VAL A 119 -12.45 -2.87 12.01
N ALA A 120 -12.48 -1.54 12.01
CA ALA A 120 -13.62 -0.77 11.50
C ALA A 120 -13.89 -1.06 10.01
N VAL A 121 -12.85 -1.18 9.20
CA VAL A 121 -12.97 -1.55 7.78
C VAL A 121 -13.52 -2.96 7.63
N LEU A 122 -13.03 -3.92 8.41
CA LEU A 122 -13.52 -5.29 8.40
C LEU A 122 -15.01 -5.37 8.81
N GLN A 123 -15.39 -4.70 9.90
CA GLN A 123 -16.77 -4.61 10.37
C GLN A 123 -17.72 -4.07 9.30
N ARG A 124 -17.37 -2.93 8.69
CA ARG A 124 -18.17 -2.33 7.60
C ARG A 124 -18.30 -3.28 6.41
N THR A 125 -17.23 -4.00 6.08
CA THR A 125 -17.23 -4.96 4.95
C THR A 125 -18.13 -6.15 5.24
N VAL A 126 -18.07 -6.69 6.46
CA VAL A 126 -18.97 -7.76 6.94
C VAL A 126 -20.42 -7.29 6.90
N GLU A 127 -20.73 -6.12 7.46
CA GLU A 127 -22.09 -5.58 7.48
C GLU A 127 -22.65 -5.34 6.08
N LYS A 128 -21.83 -4.78 5.18
CA LYS A 128 -22.18 -4.61 3.77
C LYS A 128 -22.58 -5.94 3.14
N TYR A 129 -21.76 -6.97 3.31
CA TYR A 129 -22.03 -8.27 2.72
C TYR A 129 -23.21 -8.98 3.38
N LYS A 130 -23.37 -8.90 4.70
CA LYS A 130 -24.55 -9.44 5.41
C LYS A 130 -25.85 -8.76 4.97
N THR A 131 -25.84 -7.45 4.80
CA THR A 131 -27.00 -6.69 4.30
C THR A 131 -27.34 -7.11 2.88
N TRP A 132 -26.33 -7.22 2.02
CA TRP A 132 -26.51 -7.70 0.65
C TRP A 132 -27.06 -9.13 0.62
N THR A 133 -26.49 -10.08 1.36
CA THR A 133 -26.98 -11.47 1.36
C THR A 133 -28.40 -11.58 1.87
N ASN A 134 -28.78 -10.80 2.89
CA ASN A 134 -30.16 -10.76 3.39
C ASN A 134 -31.14 -10.15 2.36
N SER A 135 -30.68 -9.23 1.51
CA SER A 135 -31.50 -8.63 0.44
C SER A 135 -31.69 -9.56 -0.78
N LEU A 136 -30.96 -10.67 -0.87
CA LEU A 136 -31.12 -11.66 -1.94
C LEU A 136 -32.48 -12.37 -1.89
N ALA A 137 -33.12 -12.43 -0.71
CA ALA A 137 -34.44 -13.01 -0.56
C ALA A 137 -35.51 -11.96 -0.91
N GLY A 138 -35.99 -11.98 -2.16
CA GLY A 138 -37.14 -11.18 -2.60
C GLY A 138 -36.87 -10.06 -3.61
N ASP A 139 -35.68 -10.02 -4.23
CA ASP A 139 -35.37 -9.11 -5.34
C ASP A 139 -35.05 -9.91 -6.62
N ASP A 140 -35.93 -9.80 -7.63
CA ASP A 140 -35.84 -10.46 -8.95
C ASP A 140 -34.47 -10.26 -9.64
N LYS A 141 -33.71 -9.22 -9.26
CA LYS A 141 -32.35 -8.97 -9.77
C LYS A 141 -31.34 -10.03 -9.39
N PHE A 142 -31.63 -10.89 -8.41
CA PHE A 142 -30.68 -11.87 -7.88
C PHE A 142 -31.14 -13.32 -8.04
N ASP A 143 -32.19 -13.58 -8.83
CA ASP A 143 -32.70 -14.94 -9.11
C ASP A 143 -31.67 -15.87 -9.77
N HIS A 144 -30.62 -15.32 -10.37
CA HIS A 144 -29.52 -16.09 -10.95
C HIS A 144 -28.42 -16.50 -9.96
N ILE A 145 -28.51 -16.05 -8.72
CA ILE A 145 -27.61 -16.44 -7.64
C ILE A 145 -28.19 -17.69 -6.99
N THR A 146 -27.39 -18.76 -6.97
CA THR A 146 -27.80 -20.04 -6.41
C THR A 146 -27.91 -19.97 -4.88
N GLU A 147 -28.72 -20.84 -4.28
CA GLU A 147 -28.82 -20.93 -2.82
C GLU A 147 -27.47 -21.35 -2.21
N GLU A 148 -26.69 -22.17 -2.91
CA GLU A 148 -25.33 -22.55 -2.52
C GLU A 148 -24.39 -21.33 -2.45
N GLU A 149 -24.43 -20.44 -3.44
CA GLU A 149 -23.63 -19.20 -3.47
C GLU A 149 -24.04 -18.21 -2.36
N ARG A 150 -25.34 -18.14 -2.06
CA ARG A 150 -25.89 -17.36 -0.95
C ARG A 150 -25.40 -17.91 0.39
N GLN A 151 -25.50 -19.21 0.58
CA GLN A 151 -25.06 -19.87 1.80
C GLN A 151 -23.55 -19.77 1.99
N GLN A 152 -22.76 -19.87 0.91
CA GLN A 152 -21.32 -19.64 0.94
C GLN A 152 -20.97 -18.23 1.43
N SER A 153 -21.70 -17.21 0.94
CA SER A 153 -21.48 -15.82 1.34
C SER A 153 -21.83 -15.59 2.83
N HIS A 154 -22.95 -16.15 3.30
CA HIS A 154 -23.33 -16.13 4.71
C HIS A 154 -22.29 -16.81 5.60
N ALA A 155 -21.92 -18.05 5.26
CA ALA A 155 -20.95 -18.83 6.01
C ALA A 155 -19.60 -18.11 6.11
N LYS A 156 -19.15 -17.46 5.03
CA LYS A 156 -17.89 -16.71 5.04
C LYS A 156 -17.97 -15.45 5.90
N CYS A 157 -19.08 -14.71 5.84
CA CYS A 157 -19.33 -13.56 6.70
C CYS A 157 -19.32 -13.95 8.18
N ASP A 158 -19.94 -15.07 8.55
CA ASP A 158 -20.01 -15.55 9.92
C ASP A 158 -18.65 -16.08 10.41
N GLU A 159 -17.93 -16.86 9.60
CA GLU A 159 -16.57 -17.32 9.89
C GLU A 159 -15.65 -16.13 10.22
N VAL A 160 -15.66 -15.10 9.36
CA VAL A 160 -14.79 -13.92 9.53
C VAL A 160 -15.24 -13.06 10.72
N SER A 161 -16.55 -12.94 10.96
CA SER A 161 -17.08 -12.24 12.15
C SER A 161 -16.63 -12.93 13.44
N SER A 162 -16.82 -14.24 13.53
CA SER A 162 -16.43 -15.03 14.70
C SER A 162 -14.93 -14.96 14.96
N TRP A 163 -14.12 -15.08 13.90
CA TRP A 163 -12.66 -14.91 14.01
C TRP A 163 -12.29 -13.52 14.53
N MET A 164 -12.92 -12.46 14.00
CA MET A 164 -12.63 -11.09 14.42
C MET A 164 -12.94 -10.89 15.91
N TYR A 165 -14.09 -11.35 16.40
CA TYR A 165 -14.45 -11.22 17.81
C TYR A 165 -13.54 -12.04 18.73
N ASP A 166 -13.19 -13.28 18.36
CA ASP A 166 -12.23 -14.11 19.12
C ASP A 166 -10.84 -13.46 19.20
N MET A 167 -10.35 -12.90 18.09
CA MET A 167 -9.07 -12.19 18.07
C MET A 167 -9.09 -10.88 18.87
N LEU A 168 -10.20 -10.14 18.85
CA LEU A 168 -10.36 -8.92 19.64
C LEU A 168 -10.46 -9.20 21.13
N ASP A 169 -11.13 -10.28 21.52
CA ASP A 169 -11.18 -10.72 22.92
C ASP A 169 -9.78 -11.09 23.43
N LYS A 170 -9.06 -11.92 22.66
CA LYS A 170 -7.65 -12.25 22.95
C LYS A 170 -6.79 -11.00 23.06
N GLN A 171 -6.92 -10.05 22.12
CA GLN A 171 -6.17 -8.80 22.19
C GLN A 171 -6.54 -7.97 23.42
N GLY A 172 -7.82 -7.88 23.78
CA GLY A 172 -8.30 -7.12 24.94
C GLY A 172 -7.79 -7.66 26.27
N SER A 173 -7.35 -8.92 26.31
CA SER A 173 -6.72 -9.53 27.49
C SER A 173 -5.22 -9.22 27.63
N LEU A 174 -4.58 -8.64 26.60
CA LEU A 174 -3.15 -8.33 26.58
C LEU A 174 -2.90 -6.87 26.95
N GLY A 175 -1.80 -6.62 27.68
CA GLY A 175 -1.30 -5.27 27.91
C GLY A 175 -0.67 -4.67 26.65
N SER A 176 -0.58 -3.34 26.60
CA SER A 176 0.05 -2.61 25.47
C SER A 176 1.54 -2.93 25.29
N ASN A 177 2.20 -3.43 26.33
CA ASN A 177 3.59 -3.85 26.36
C ASN A 177 3.79 -5.33 25.99
N VAL A 178 2.74 -6.03 25.54
CA VAL A 178 2.82 -7.41 25.08
C VAL A 178 2.59 -7.44 23.58
N ASP A 179 3.29 -8.34 22.89
CA ASP A 179 3.12 -8.52 21.45
C ASP A 179 1.66 -8.82 21.10
N PRO A 180 1.14 -8.23 20.01
CA PRO A 180 -0.28 -8.29 19.67
C PRO A 180 -0.73 -9.71 19.28
N ALA A 181 -1.90 -10.13 19.77
CA ALA A 181 -2.52 -11.41 19.41
C ALA A 181 -2.97 -11.47 17.94
N VAL A 182 -3.29 -10.30 17.37
CA VAL A 182 -3.71 -10.14 15.97
C VAL A 182 -3.14 -8.87 15.39
N THR A 183 -2.53 -8.92 14.22
CA THR A 183 -2.01 -7.71 13.58
C THR A 183 -3.02 -7.04 12.67
N SER A 184 -2.81 -5.75 12.40
CA SER A 184 -3.54 -4.98 11.41
C SER A 184 -3.46 -5.63 10.02
N ASP A 185 -2.32 -6.17 9.64
CA ASP A 185 -2.13 -6.91 8.38
C ASP A 185 -2.97 -8.19 8.32
N GLN A 186 -3.02 -8.97 9.40
CA GLN A 186 -3.87 -10.18 9.46
C GLN A 186 -5.36 -9.82 9.29
N ILE A 187 -5.81 -8.71 9.88
CA ILE A 187 -7.19 -8.20 9.73
C ILE A 187 -7.45 -7.75 8.29
N ASN A 188 -6.49 -7.06 7.68
CA ASN A 188 -6.57 -6.63 6.28
C ASN A 188 -6.66 -7.84 5.35
N ASP A 189 -5.88 -8.89 5.59
CA ASP A 189 -5.91 -10.11 4.77
C ASP A 189 -7.22 -10.88 4.92
N LYS A 190 -7.80 -10.91 6.13
CA LYS A 190 -9.16 -11.45 6.34
C LYS A 190 -10.22 -10.63 5.62
N THR A 191 -10.08 -9.30 5.60
CA THR A 191 -10.96 -8.40 4.84
C THR A 191 -10.89 -8.68 3.33
N LYS A 192 -9.66 -8.85 2.79
CA LYS A 192 -9.44 -9.21 1.39
C LYS A 192 -10.02 -10.58 1.07
N SER A 193 -9.82 -11.58 1.93
CA SER A 193 -10.35 -12.94 1.75
C SER A 193 -11.88 -12.97 1.72
N LEU A 194 -12.53 -12.21 2.63
CA LEU A 194 -13.99 -12.04 2.63
C LEU A 194 -14.45 -11.41 1.30
N SER A 195 -13.83 -10.31 0.90
CA SER A 195 -14.18 -9.60 -0.33
C SER A 195 -13.95 -10.44 -1.59
N ALA A 196 -12.86 -11.20 -1.64
CA ALA A 196 -12.54 -12.09 -2.75
C ALA A 196 -13.57 -13.23 -2.90
N THR A 197 -14.19 -13.65 -1.81
CA THR A 197 -15.21 -14.71 -1.83
C THR A 197 -16.58 -14.16 -2.21
N VAL A 198 -16.99 -13.04 -1.60
CA VAL A 198 -18.37 -12.54 -1.72
C VAL A 198 -18.55 -11.59 -2.91
N SER A 199 -17.52 -10.79 -3.26
CA SER A 199 -17.61 -9.83 -4.36
C SER A 199 -17.91 -10.46 -5.73
N PRO A 200 -17.31 -11.60 -6.13
CA PRO A 200 -17.64 -12.23 -7.41
C PRO A 200 -19.09 -12.72 -7.48
N ILE A 201 -19.63 -13.20 -6.36
CA ILE A 201 -21.02 -13.65 -6.26
C ILE A 201 -21.96 -12.44 -6.36
N MET A 202 -21.63 -11.36 -5.66
CA MET A 202 -22.38 -10.09 -5.68
C MET A 202 -22.46 -9.44 -7.07
N HIS A 203 -21.41 -9.56 -7.88
CA HIS A 203 -21.36 -8.95 -9.21
C HIS A 203 -21.61 -9.94 -10.36
N LYS A 204 -22.09 -11.16 -10.06
CA LYS A 204 -22.41 -12.15 -11.09
C LYS A 204 -23.48 -11.56 -12.04
N PRO A 205 -23.25 -11.52 -13.35
CA PRO A 205 -24.19 -10.92 -14.29
C PRO A 205 -25.46 -11.78 -14.45
N VAL A 206 -26.60 -11.12 -14.65
CA VAL A 206 -27.87 -11.79 -14.97
C VAL A 206 -27.70 -12.56 -16.30
N PRO A 207 -28.05 -13.85 -16.35
CA PRO A 207 -28.05 -14.62 -17.59
C PRO A 207 -28.89 -13.92 -18.66
N LYS A 208 -28.29 -13.64 -19.83
CA LYS A 208 -29.06 -13.10 -20.95
C LYS A 208 -30.23 -14.05 -21.25
N PRO A 209 -31.46 -13.53 -21.44
CA PRO A 209 -32.59 -14.38 -21.78
C PRO A 209 -32.26 -15.19 -23.03
N LYS A 210 -32.45 -16.51 -22.96
CA LYS A 210 -32.29 -17.38 -24.13
C LYS A 210 -33.22 -16.85 -25.22
N PRO A 211 -32.74 -16.58 -26.46
CA PRO A 211 -33.63 -16.22 -27.54
C PRO A 211 -34.66 -17.34 -27.68
N VAL A 212 -35.94 -17.01 -27.54
CA VAL A 212 -37.04 -17.93 -27.80
C VAL A 212 -36.86 -18.43 -29.22
N PRO A 213 -36.80 -19.75 -29.48
CA PRO A 213 -36.71 -20.26 -30.83
C PRO A 213 -37.98 -19.84 -31.57
N VAL A 214 -37.82 -18.89 -32.49
CA VAL A 214 -38.87 -18.57 -33.45
C VAL A 214 -39.09 -19.82 -34.30
N PRO A 215 -40.30 -20.40 -34.36
CA PRO A 215 -40.56 -21.55 -35.20
C PRO A 215 -40.31 -21.20 -36.69
N PRO A 216 -39.65 -22.06 -37.49
CA PRO A 216 -39.41 -21.82 -38.91
C PRO A 216 -40.70 -21.87 -39.77
N PRO A 217 -40.63 -21.35 -41.01
CA PRO A 217 -41.67 -20.52 -41.65
C PRO A 217 -42.67 -21.28 -42.54
N GLU A 218 -43.84 -20.66 -42.78
CA GLU A 218 -44.78 -21.08 -43.84
C GLU A 218 -44.49 -20.28 -45.12
N GLU A 219 -44.12 -20.99 -46.19
CA GLU A 219 -43.80 -20.46 -47.53
C GLU A 219 -45.06 -20.00 -48.29
N ALA A 220 -44.97 -18.89 -49.03
CA ALA A 220 -44.82 -18.95 -50.49
C ALA A 220 -44.95 -17.58 -51.19
N LYS A 221 -43.86 -17.19 -51.87
CA LYS A 221 -43.72 -16.69 -53.28
C LYS A 221 -44.54 -15.44 -53.69
N LYS A 222 -44.04 -14.46 -54.43
CA LYS A 222 -42.91 -14.23 -55.38
C LYS A 222 -42.89 -12.68 -55.58
N GLU A 223 -41.85 -11.97 -56.00
CA GLU A 223 -41.05 -12.10 -57.23
C GLU A 223 -39.87 -11.10 -57.18
N GLU A 224 -38.82 -11.40 -57.94
CA GLU A 224 -37.45 -10.85 -57.94
C GLU A 224 -37.27 -9.48 -58.63
N ASP A 225 -36.32 -8.68 -58.10
CA ASP A 225 -35.22 -7.85 -58.68
C ASP A 225 -35.23 -7.38 -60.18
N PRO A 226 -34.38 -6.40 -60.62
CA PRO A 226 -33.32 -5.66 -59.91
C PRO A 226 -33.23 -4.13 -60.17
N ALA A 227 -32.34 -3.48 -59.41
CA ALA A 227 -31.73 -2.14 -59.60
C ALA A 227 -30.80 -2.09 -60.85
N PRO A 228 -29.96 -1.04 -61.14
CA PRO A 228 -29.73 0.28 -60.51
C PRO A 228 -29.53 1.47 -61.50
N MET A 229 -29.47 2.73 -61.04
CA MET A 229 -28.39 3.71 -61.35
C MET A 229 -28.67 5.12 -60.80
N GLU A 230 -27.71 5.59 -59.99
CA GLU A 230 -26.98 6.86 -60.05
C GLU A 230 -27.63 8.26 -60.01
N THR A 231 -26.94 9.08 -59.19
CA THR A 231 -26.61 10.52 -59.29
C THR A 231 -27.49 11.55 -58.57
N GLU A 232 -26.86 12.19 -57.57
CA GLU A 232 -27.17 13.54 -57.05
C GLU A 232 -26.92 14.62 -58.14
N PRO A 233 -27.39 15.87 -57.95
CA PRO A 233 -26.49 16.86 -57.33
C PRO A 233 -27.16 17.92 -56.42
N GLU A 234 -26.33 18.40 -55.47
CA GLU A 234 -26.13 19.74 -54.90
C GLU A 234 -27.24 20.79 -54.72
N SER A 235 -27.26 21.36 -53.51
CA SER A 235 -27.10 22.80 -53.18
C SER A 235 -27.26 22.94 -51.66
N GLY A 236 -26.42 23.53 -50.81
CA GLY A 236 -25.42 24.59 -50.92
C GLY A 236 -25.74 25.66 -49.85
N GLY A 237 -24.82 25.96 -48.91
CA GLY A 237 -24.96 27.14 -48.02
C GLY A 237 -24.26 27.12 -46.63
N ASP A 238 -23.03 27.67 -46.60
CA ASP A 238 -22.11 28.08 -45.50
C ASP A 238 -22.79 29.01 -44.42
N ALA A 239 -22.32 29.32 -43.19
CA ALA A 239 -20.97 29.53 -42.64
C ALA A 239 -20.96 29.73 -41.09
N SER A 240 -19.83 29.37 -40.46
CA SER A 240 -19.09 30.04 -39.35
C SER A 240 -19.71 30.33 -37.95
N SER A 241 -19.13 29.74 -36.89
CA SER A 241 -18.19 30.42 -35.95
C SER A 241 -17.92 29.60 -34.67
N ALA A 242 -16.62 29.45 -34.34
CA ALA A 242 -16.11 28.98 -33.05
C ALA A 242 -16.14 30.10 -31.98
N PRO A 243 -15.96 29.76 -30.69
CA PRO A 243 -14.88 30.42 -29.95
C PRO A 243 -14.10 29.49 -28.98
N GLU A 244 -12.78 29.67 -28.94
CA GLU A 244 -11.88 29.40 -27.79
C GLU A 244 -11.62 30.74 -27.03
N PRO A 245 -10.66 30.83 -26.09
CA PRO A 245 -10.65 30.36 -24.71
C PRO A 245 -10.61 31.54 -23.70
N MET A 246 -10.80 31.25 -22.40
CA MET A 246 -10.79 32.27 -21.34
C MET A 246 -9.36 32.60 -20.85
N ASP A 247 -9.06 33.90 -20.87
CA ASP A 247 -7.81 34.53 -20.40
C ASP A 247 -7.91 34.93 -18.91
N THR A 248 -6.81 34.71 -18.20
CA THR A 248 -6.56 35.04 -16.79
C THR A 248 -5.92 36.41 -16.67
N GLN A 249 -6.45 37.30 -15.81
CA GLN A 249 -5.71 38.47 -15.33
C GLN A 249 -5.50 38.44 -13.80
N PRO A 250 -4.36 38.97 -13.31
CA PRO A 250 -3.97 38.99 -11.91
C PRO A 250 -4.51 40.22 -11.18
N VAL A 251 -4.56 40.13 -9.86
CA VAL A 251 -4.94 41.22 -8.95
C VAL A 251 -3.69 41.71 -8.22
N ASP A 252 -3.61 43.04 -8.08
CA ASP A 252 -2.63 43.85 -7.31
C ASP A 252 -2.10 43.22 -6.01
#